data_AF-R4KQI0-F1
#
_entry.id   AF-R4KQI0-F1
#
_cell.length_a   1.000
_cell.length_b   1.000
_cell.length_c   1.000
_cell.angle_alpha   90.00
_cell.angle_beta   90.00
_cell.angle_gamma   90.00
#
_symmetry.space_group_name_H-M   'P 1'
#
loop_
_entity.id
_entity.type
_entity.pdbx_description
1 polymer ?
#
loop_
_entity_poly.entity_id
_entity_poly.type
_entity_poly.pdbx_seq_one_letter_code
_entity_poly.pdbx_strand_id
1 'polypeptide(L)'
;MFDPAMVNQILIEPITRGAQQLLLLSGYATPTMASWHMMKIKELEINPIDIKLIVGMTNYDGLTIDAHEGFRQLVNAQNGSGFSSFQCQYICQGAPVHSKLYIWLKDDKPFEAYTGSANYTQAGFSTSRREYIVPCNPEGAFDYYNQVECDSIYCTHSEVEDNIVFTPTHPVLESESEYTQALRGEGIEPIKLSLLARNGETGTRSGLNWGQRDGREPNQAYIGLPASIARSGFFPLEKQHFSVVTDDNKQLILRVEQQNDKAITTPMNNSLLGEYFRNRIGVANGAYIWRADLERYGRTDVDFYKLDDEHYYMDFSV
;
A
#
# COMPACT_ATOMS: atom_id res chain seq x y z
N MET A 1 -13.52 2.22 7.68
CA MET A 1 -13.68 3.69 7.69
C MET A 1 -12.63 4.30 8.60
N PHE A 2 -11.94 5.34 8.12
CA PHE A 2 -11.00 6.13 8.93
C PHE A 2 -11.74 6.99 9.97
N ASP A 3 -11.09 7.28 11.10
CA ASP A 3 -11.50 8.34 12.02
C ASP A 3 -11.03 9.69 11.44
N PRO A 4 -11.95 10.53 10.91
CA PRO A 4 -11.57 11.77 10.26
C PRO A 4 -10.99 12.80 11.23
N ALA A 5 -11.41 12.80 12.51
CA ALA A 5 -10.90 13.75 13.49
C ALA A 5 -9.45 13.42 13.83
N MET A 6 -9.17 12.15 14.11
CA MET A 6 -7.81 11.69 14.41
C MET A 6 -6.86 11.84 13.21
N VAL A 7 -7.31 11.47 12.01
CA VAL A 7 -6.56 11.68 10.76
C VAL A 7 -6.23 13.15 10.57
N ASN A 8 -7.24 14.03 10.64
CA ASN A 8 -7.02 15.45 10.35
C ASN A 8 -6.07 16.06 11.35
N GLN A 9 -6.29 15.86 12.65
CA GLN A 9 -5.49 16.45 13.71
C GLN A 9 -4.02 16.03 13.63
N ILE A 10 -3.74 14.75 13.38
CA ILE A 10 -2.39 14.18 13.52
C ILE A 10 -1.63 14.18 12.20
N LEU A 11 -2.31 13.91 11.08
CA LEU A 11 -1.67 13.66 9.79
C LEU A 11 -1.78 14.83 8.79
N ILE A 12 -2.84 15.65 8.87
CA ILE A 12 -3.15 16.63 7.79
C ILE A 12 -3.03 18.09 8.24
N GLU A 13 -3.65 18.48 9.35
CA GLU A 13 -3.65 19.87 9.86
C GLU A 13 -2.26 20.45 10.15
N PRO A 14 -1.24 19.68 10.56
CA PRO A 14 0.11 20.21 10.69
C PRO A 14 0.68 20.73 9.36
N ILE A 15 0.35 20.10 8.23
CA ILE A 15 0.79 20.52 6.88
C ILE A 15 0.22 21.89 6.53
N THR A 16 -1.07 22.11 6.81
CA THR A 16 -1.75 23.38 6.51
C THR A 16 -1.24 24.54 7.37
N ARG A 17 -0.62 24.24 8.52
CA ARG A 17 0.09 25.20 9.40
C ARG A 17 1.56 25.40 9.02
N GLY A 18 2.00 24.78 7.92
CA GLY A 18 3.29 24.98 7.30
C GLY A 18 4.38 24.03 7.76
N ALA A 19 4.07 22.94 8.46
CA ALA A 19 5.05 21.88 8.68
C ALA A 19 5.40 21.21 7.34
N GLN A 20 6.69 20.92 7.11
CA GLN A 20 7.17 20.39 5.83
C GLN A 20 7.71 18.96 5.93
N GLN A 21 7.88 18.44 7.16
CA GLN A 21 8.39 17.09 7.38
C GLN A 21 7.68 16.41 8.55
N LEU A 22 7.43 15.11 8.39
CA LEU A 22 6.83 14.23 9.38
C LEU A 22 7.80 13.08 9.66
N LEU A 23 8.27 13.00 10.90
CA LEU A 23 9.04 11.87 11.42
C LEU A 23 8.09 10.95 12.19
N LEU A 24 8.10 9.68 11.80
CA LEU A 24 7.26 8.62 12.34
C LEU A 24 8.14 7.57 12.99
N LEU A 25 7.89 7.30 14.27
CA LEU A 25 8.40 6.12 14.94
C LEU A 25 7.21 5.27 15.34
N SER A 26 7.13 4.04 14.82
CA SER A 26 5.98 3.19 15.09
C SER A 26 6.41 1.75 15.30
N GLY A 27 5.92 1.11 16.35
CA GLY A 27 6.21 -0.31 16.59
C GLY A 27 5.87 -1.18 15.38
N TYR A 28 4.70 -0.96 14.78
CA TYR A 28 4.32 -1.58 13.51
C TYR A 28 3.84 -0.51 12.53
N ALA A 29 4.05 -0.74 11.24
CA ALA A 29 3.59 0.13 10.19
C ALA A 29 3.27 -0.67 8.93
N THR A 30 2.45 -0.10 8.05
CA THR A 30 2.08 -0.74 6.77
C THR A 30 2.39 0.17 5.59
N PRO A 31 2.83 -0.38 4.45
CA PRO A 31 3.02 0.41 3.24
C PRO A 31 1.69 0.96 2.69
N THR A 32 0.58 0.26 2.93
CA THR A 32 -0.78 0.72 2.58
C THR A 32 -1.11 2.05 3.27
N MET A 33 -0.79 2.23 4.55
CA MET A 33 -0.96 3.49 5.28
C MET A 33 -0.09 4.61 4.71
N ALA A 34 1.18 4.35 4.42
CA ALA A 34 2.09 5.33 3.81
C ALA A 34 1.58 5.77 2.42
N SER A 35 1.19 4.80 1.58
CA SER A 35 0.61 5.06 0.28
C SER A 35 -0.68 5.87 0.37
N TRP A 36 -1.57 5.52 1.31
CA TRP A 36 -2.82 6.23 1.54
C TRP A 36 -2.56 7.67 1.99
N HIS A 37 -1.63 7.89 2.91
CA HIS A 37 -1.33 9.20 3.44
C HIS A 37 -0.79 10.14 2.34
N MET A 38 0.19 9.67 1.55
CA MET A 38 0.72 10.46 0.43
C MET A 38 -0.35 10.75 -0.64
N MET A 39 -1.21 9.78 -0.95
CA MET A 39 -2.30 9.98 -1.89
C MET A 39 -3.34 10.97 -1.33
N LYS A 40 -3.64 10.90 -0.04
CA LYS A 40 -4.56 11.82 0.64
C LYS A 40 -4.07 13.26 0.58
N ILE A 41 -2.78 13.50 0.84
CA ILE A 41 -2.14 14.82 0.70
C ILE A 41 -2.31 15.35 -0.73
N LYS A 42 -2.02 14.52 -1.75
CA LYS A 42 -2.19 14.90 -3.16
C LYS A 42 -3.65 15.20 -3.51
N GLU A 43 -4.60 14.38 -3.08
CA GLU A 43 -6.03 14.59 -3.32
C GLU A 43 -6.59 15.84 -2.63
N LEU A 44 -5.98 16.27 -1.53
CA LEU A 44 -6.31 17.52 -0.85
C LEU A 44 -5.67 18.75 -1.52
N GLU A 45 -4.82 18.56 -2.53
CA GLU A 45 -4.10 19.62 -3.24
C GLU A 45 -3.28 20.53 -2.29
N ILE A 46 -2.79 19.96 -1.18
CA ILE A 46 -1.89 20.63 -0.24
C ILE A 46 -0.43 20.30 -0.58
N ASN A 47 0.49 21.12 -0.05
CA ASN A 47 1.91 20.98 -0.35
C ASN A 47 2.43 19.57 0.02
N PRO A 48 3.17 18.91 -0.88
CA PRO A 48 3.91 17.71 -0.55
C PRO A 48 4.89 17.95 0.61
N ILE A 49 5.07 16.93 1.44
CA ILE A 49 5.97 16.94 2.60
C ILE A 49 7.02 15.84 2.47
N ASP A 50 7.99 15.83 3.38
CA ASP A 50 8.89 14.70 3.58
C ASP A 50 8.43 13.79 4.72
N ILE A 51 8.21 12.50 4.44
CA ILE A 51 7.76 11.52 5.43
C ILE A 51 8.88 10.53 5.69
N LYS A 52 9.37 10.47 6.93
CA LYS A 52 10.41 9.52 7.36
C LYS A 52 9.85 8.56 8.39
N LEU A 53 9.85 7.27 8.08
CA LEU A 53 9.32 6.23 8.94
C LEU A 53 10.43 5.34 9.50
N ILE A 54 10.36 5.04 10.80
CA ILE A 54 11.11 3.97 11.47
C ILE A 54 10.10 2.94 12.00
N VAL A 55 10.26 1.67 11.58
CA VAL A 55 9.45 0.54 12.05
C VAL A 55 10.18 -0.21 13.17
N GLY A 56 9.59 -0.20 14.36
CA GLY A 56 10.30 -0.41 15.62
C GLY A 56 10.41 -1.85 16.13
N MET A 57 9.49 -2.74 15.77
CA MET A 57 9.48 -4.13 16.28
C MET A 57 10.23 -5.13 15.39
N THR A 58 10.93 -4.64 14.37
CA THR A 58 11.49 -5.46 13.27
C THR A 58 12.67 -6.34 13.67
N ASN A 59 13.47 -5.95 14.67
CA ASN A 59 14.53 -6.80 15.25
C ASN A 59 14.02 -7.87 16.23
N TYR A 60 12.71 -7.92 16.50
CA TYR A 60 12.10 -8.88 17.42
C TYR A 60 11.08 -9.77 16.72
N ASP A 61 10.07 -9.18 16.08
CA ASP A 61 9.02 -9.92 15.37
C ASP A 61 9.36 -10.18 13.90
N GLY A 62 10.41 -9.55 13.37
CA GLY A 62 10.67 -9.52 11.94
C GLY A 62 9.74 -8.57 11.17
N LEU A 63 9.65 -8.76 9.86
CA LEU A 63 8.73 -8.04 8.98
C LEU A 63 8.23 -8.99 7.89
N THR A 64 7.02 -8.79 7.37
CA THR A 64 6.59 -9.60 6.23
C THR A 64 7.31 -9.18 4.95
N ILE A 65 7.58 -10.14 4.05
CA ILE A 65 8.17 -9.89 2.73
C ILE A 65 7.33 -8.86 1.97
N ASP A 66 6.01 -8.98 2.04
CA ASP A 66 5.06 -8.06 1.41
C ASP A 66 5.20 -6.63 1.94
N ALA A 67 5.28 -6.47 3.26
CA ALA A 67 5.47 -5.16 3.85
C ALA A 67 6.82 -4.56 3.43
N HIS A 68 7.88 -5.38 3.42
CA HIS A 68 9.22 -4.97 2.98
C HIS A 68 9.22 -4.45 1.54
N GLU A 69 8.74 -5.27 0.60
CA GLU A 69 8.68 -4.91 -0.81
C GLU A 69 7.75 -3.72 -1.06
N GLY A 70 6.62 -3.63 -0.35
CA GLY A 70 5.72 -2.49 -0.41
C GLY A 70 6.40 -1.19 0.02
N PHE A 71 7.19 -1.19 1.10
CA PHE A 71 7.95 -0.01 1.52
C PHE A 71 9.04 0.35 0.50
N ARG A 72 9.80 -0.63 -0.01
CA ARG A 72 10.83 -0.39 -1.05
C ARG A 72 10.24 0.22 -2.31
N GLN A 73 9.09 -0.27 -2.77
CA GLN A 73 8.38 0.29 -3.92
C GLN A 73 8.00 1.76 -3.69
N LEU A 74 7.49 2.12 -2.51
CA LEU A 74 7.11 3.49 -2.18
C LEU A 74 8.31 4.45 -2.10
N VAL A 75 9.46 3.98 -1.61
CA VAL A 75 10.71 4.77 -1.62
C VAL A 75 11.20 5.01 -3.05
N ASN A 76 11.12 4.00 -3.92
CA ASN A 76 11.59 4.09 -5.31
C ASN A 76 10.65 4.89 -6.24
N ALA A 77 9.36 5.01 -5.91
CA ALA A 77 8.36 5.72 -6.72
C ALA A 77 8.48 7.26 -6.69
N GLN A 78 9.46 7.81 -5.95
CA GLN A 78 9.57 9.23 -5.59
C GLN A 78 10.12 10.15 -6.70
N ASN A 79 10.55 9.61 -7.84
CA ASN A 79 11.13 10.42 -8.92
C ASN A 79 10.04 11.07 -9.81
N GLY A 80 9.69 12.32 -9.52
CA GLY A 80 8.98 13.21 -10.46
C GLY A 80 7.44 13.15 -10.46
N SER A 81 6.82 12.59 -9.42
CA SER A 81 5.39 12.21 -9.42
C SER A 81 4.43 13.19 -8.69
N GLY A 82 4.97 14.28 -8.12
CA GLY A 82 4.20 15.31 -7.40
C GLY A 82 3.59 14.83 -6.06
N PHE A 83 4.06 13.69 -5.54
CA PHE A 83 3.69 13.17 -4.23
C PHE A 83 4.69 13.64 -3.15
N SER A 84 4.33 13.41 -1.88
CA SER A 84 5.24 13.59 -0.74
C SER A 84 6.40 12.60 -0.81
N SER A 85 7.60 13.02 -0.41
CA SER A 85 8.75 12.12 -0.31
C SER A 85 8.57 11.12 0.83
N PHE A 86 9.15 9.93 0.66
CA PHE A 86 9.01 8.85 1.63
C PHE A 86 10.34 8.13 1.83
N GLN A 87 10.71 7.95 3.09
CA GLN A 87 11.83 7.12 3.53
C GLN A 87 11.33 6.15 4.59
N CYS A 88 11.90 4.94 4.61
CA CYS A 88 11.56 3.90 5.56
C CYS A 88 12.83 3.20 6.07
N GLN A 89 12.92 3.05 7.38
CA GLN A 89 13.99 2.38 8.12
C GLN A 89 13.39 1.35 9.08
N TYR A 90 14.18 0.35 9.43
CA TYR A 90 13.82 -0.72 10.36
C TYR A 90 14.80 -0.71 11.53
N ILE A 91 14.29 -0.89 12.75
CA ILE A 91 15.17 -1.14 13.90
C ILE A 91 15.81 -2.52 13.74
N CYS A 92 17.13 -2.56 13.66
CA CYS A 92 17.91 -3.79 13.54
C CYS A 92 18.80 -4.06 14.76
N GLN A 93 19.03 -3.05 15.61
CA GLN A 93 19.88 -3.16 16.79
C GLN A 93 19.14 -2.63 18.03
N GLY A 94 19.77 -2.77 19.20
CA GLY A 94 19.21 -2.26 20.45
C GLY A 94 17.94 -2.98 20.91
N ALA A 95 17.18 -2.34 21.79
CA ALA A 95 15.92 -2.87 22.29
C ALA A 95 14.78 -2.64 21.27
N PRO A 96 13.85 -3.59 21.11
CA PRO A 96 12.71 -3.42 20.21
C PRO A 96 11.87 -2.18 20.59
N VAL A 97 11.50 -1.39 19.61
CA VAL A 97 10.83 -0.11 19.84
C VAL A 97 9.34 -0.25 19.60
N HIS A 98 8.56 -0.31 20.69
CA HIS A 98 7.11 -0.42 20.60
C HIS A 98 6.38 0.94 20.68
N SER A 99 7.13 2.05 20.72
CA SER A 99 6.62 3.42 20.78
C SER A 99 5.89 3.84 19.49
N LYS A 100 4.96 4.80 19.61
CA LYS A 100 4.20 5.40 18.50
C LYS A 100 4.31 6.92 18.61
N LEU A 101 5.15 7.54 17.79
CA LEU A 101 5.39 8.97 17.75
C LEU A 101 5.16 9.54 16.35
N TYR A 102 4.52 10.69 16.31
CA TYR A 102 4.24 11.49 15.12
C TYR A 102 4.81 12.88 15.36
N ILE A 103 5.94 13.19 14.77
CA ILE A 103 6.71 14.41 15.07
C ILE A 103 6.77 15.26 13.80
N TRP A 104 6.19 16.45 13.88
CA TRP A 104 6.15 17.41 12.79
C TRP A 104 7.28 18.42 12.92
N LEU A 105 7.99 18.64 11.82
CA LEU A 105 9.06 19.62 11.73
C LEU A 105 8.61 20.77 10.85
N LYS A 106 8.92 21.98 11.30
CA LYS A 106 8.74 23.23 10.58
C LYS A 106 10.06 23.98 10.56
N ASP A 107 10.55 24.27 9.37
CA ASP A 107 11.85 24.93 9.15
C ASP A 107 12.98 24.17 9.89
N ASP A 108 12.99 22.85 9.72
CA ASP A 108 13.92 21.88 10.32
C ASP A 108 13.95 21.85 11.87
N LYS A 109 12.90 22.37 12.52
CA LYS A 109 12.76 22.35 13.99
C LYS A 109 11.50 21.62 14.43
N PRO A 110 11.54 20.88 15.56
CA PRO A 110 10.35 20.26 16.12
C PRO A 110 9.25 21.30 16.37
N PHE A 111 8.11 21.12 15.72
CA PHE A 111 6.99 22.05 15.76
C PHE A 111 5.87 21.52 16.65
N GLU A 112 5.39 20.31 16.37
CA GLU A 112 4.33 19.64 17.10
C GLU A 112 4.59 18.14 17.13
N ALA A 113 4.16 17.45 18.19
CA ALA A 113 4.32 16.01 18.29
C ALA A 113 3.13 15.35 18.99
N TYR A 114 2.87 14.10 18.63
CA TYR A 114 1.81 13.28 19.20
C TYR A 114 2.33 11.90 19.57
N THR A 115 1.81 11.35 20.66
CA THR A 115 2.11 10.00 21.13
C THR A 115 0.84 9.28 21.56
N GLY A 116 0.81 7.95 21.46
CA GLY A 116 -0.34 7.18 21.89
C GLY A 116 -0.25 5.71 21.57
N SER A 117 -1.41 5.08 21.39
CA SER A 117 -1.52 3.64 21.13
C SER A 117 -1.48 3.28 19.64
N ALA A 118 -1.83 4.21 18.74
CA ALA A 118 -2.04 3.88 17.34
C ALA A 118 -0.76 3.74 16.54
N ASN A 119 -0.54 2.53 16.00
CA ASN A 119 0.48 2.24 15.01
C ASN A 119 0.22 2.97 13.69
N TYR A 120 1.27 3.17 12.88
CA TYR A 120 1.16 3.78 11.54
C TYR A 120 0.61 2.78 10.51
N THR A 121 -0.65 2.42 10.73
CA THR A 121 -1.45 1.44 9.99
C THR A 121 -2.83 2.02 9.73
N GLN A 122 -3.54 1.58 8.69
CA GLN A 122 -4.88 2.10 8.44
C GLN A 122 -5.83 1.71 9.58
N ALA A 123 -5.70 0.50 10.11
CA ALA A 123 -6.42 0.07 11.31
C ALA A 123 -6.18 0.99 12.51
N GLY A 124 -4.96 1.49 12.71
CA GLY A 124 -4.62 2.45 13.77
C GLY A 124 -5.31 3.81 13.60
N PHE A 125 -5.67 4.21 12.38
CA PHE A 125 -6.43 5.44 12.12
C PHE A 125 -7.90 5.19 11.78
N SER A 126 -8.41 4.00 12.05
CA SER A 126 -9.77 3.60 11.74
C SER A 126 -10.70 3.68 12.94
N THR A 127 -12.00 3.76 12.67
CA THR A 127 -13.04 3.69 13.71
C THR A 127 -13.27 2.28 14.25
N SER A 128 -12.63 1.25 13.68
CA SER A 128 -12.73 -0.13 14.16
C SER A 128 -11.84 -0.41 15.37
N ARG A 129 -10.85 0.45 15.65
CA ARG A 129 -10.02 0.40 16.85
C ARG A 129 -10.26 1.62 17.71
N ARG A 130 -10.23 1.41 19.04
CA ARG A 130 -10.30 2.49 20.01
C ARG A 130 -8.90 2.89 20.39
N GLU A 131 -8.35 3.82 19.63
CA GLU A 131 -7.02 4.36 19.85
C GLU A 131 -7.08 5.64 20.68
N TYR A 132 -6.01 5.93 21.40
CA TYR A 132 -5.85 7.16 22.17
C TYR A 132 -4.51 7.79 21.83
N ILE A 133 -4.56 9.02 21.31
CA ILE A 133 -3.38 9.82 20.98
C ILE A 133 -3.52 11.20 21.61
N VAL A 134 -2.42 11.70 22.17
CA VAL A 134 -2.35 13.01 22.79
C VAL A 134 -1.13 13.79 22.28
N PRO A 135 -1.19 15.13 22.30
CA PRO A 135 0.00 15.94 22.10
C PRO A 135 1.07 15.63 23.14
N CYS A 136 2.34 15.67 22.74
CA CYS A 136 3.50 15.54 23.62
C CYS A 136 4.53 16.63 23.33
N ASN A 137 5.61 16.66 24.12
CA ASN A 137 6.68 17.64 23.95
C ASN A 137 7.46 17.37 22.64
N PRO A 138 7.50 18.31 21.67
CA PRO A 138 8.13 18.05 20.37
C PRO A 138 9.64 17.83 20.45
N GLU A 139 10.34 18.61 21.27
CA GLU A 139 11.80 18.51 21.44
C GLU A 139 12.20 17.15 22.01
N GLY A 140 11.58 16.71 23.12
CA GLY A 140 11.87 15.42 23.74
C GLY A 140 11.47 14.22 22.86
N ALA A 141 10.40 14.35 22.07
CA ALA A 141 10.04 13.33 21.09
C ALA A 141 11.08 13.23 19.96
N PHE A 142 11.58 14.38 19.49
CA PHE A 142 12.62 14.46 18.47
C PHE A 142 13.97 13.92 18.97
N ASP A 143 14.37 14.26 20.19
CA ASP A 143 15.58 13.72 20.83
C ASP A 143 15.53 12.18 20.91
N TYR A 144 14.39 11.64 21.34
CA TYR A 144 14.19 10.19 21.40
C TYR A 144 14.18 9.54 20.01
N TYR A 145 13.55 10.18 19.00
CA TYR A 145 13.60 9.71 17.62
C TYR A 145 15.04 9.60 17.10
N ASN A 146 15.85 10.64 17.30
CA ASN A 146 17.25 10.68 16.85
C ASN A 146 18.11 9.62 17.55
N GLN A 147 17.85 9.37 18.85
CA GLN A 147 18.52 8.29 19.58
C GLN A 147 18.19 6.92 18.97
N VAL A 148 16.90 6.69 18.65
CA VAL A 148 16.40 5.43 18.09
C VAL A 148 16.87 5.22 16.64
N GLU A 149 17.00 6.30 15.86
CA GLU A 149 17.45 6.22 14.46
C GLU A 149 18.84 5.59 14.32
N CYS A 150 19.73 5.79 15.31
CA CYS A 150 21.07 5.18 15.31
C CYS A 150 21.05 3.64 15.31
N ASP A 151 19.97 3.02 15.79
CA ASP A 151 19.79 1.57 15.85
C ASP A 151 19.04 1.01 14.61
N SER A 152 18.86 1.84 13.58
CA SER A 152 18.04 1.53 12.41
C SER A 152 18.84 1.38 11.11
N ILE A 153 18.25 0.69 10.15
CA ILE A 153 18.77 0.46 8.80
C ILE A 153 17.72 0.84 7.75
N TYR A 154 18.12 1.51 6.67
CA TYR A 154 17.21 1.81 5.56
C TYR A 154 16.66 0.53 4.92
N CYS A 155 15.38 0.52 4.58
CA CYS A 155 14.74 -0.61 3.88
C CYS A 155 15.31 -0.88 2.48
N THR A 156 16.05 0.07 1.92
CA THR A 156 16.73 -0.05 0.62
C THR A 156 18.21 -0.39 0.76
N HIS A 157 18.74 -0.51 1.98
CA HIS A 157 20.12 -0.89 2.21
C HIS A 157 20.38 -2.31 1.72
N SER A 158 21.55 -2.57 1.11
CA SER A 158 21.87 -3.87 0.52
C SER A 158 21.98 -5.01 1.54
N GLU A 159 22.24 -4.68 2.79
CA GLU A 159 22.41 -5.64 3.90
C GLU A 159 21.16 -5.73 4.79
N VAL A 160 20.02 -5.20 4.37
CA VAL A 160 18.79 -5.22 5.19
C VAL A 160 18.33 -6.64 5.50
N GLU A 161 18.50 -7.57 4.57
CA GLU A 161 18.18 -8.99 4.70
C GLU A 161 19.11 -9.75 5.66
N ASP A 162 20.31 -9.22 5.92
CA ASP A 162 21.24 -9.79 6.92
C ASP A 162 20.86 -9.38 8.36
N ASN A 163 20.06 -8.33 8.49
CA ASN A 163 19.75 -7.69 9.76
C ASN A 163 18.30 -7.93 10.23
N ILE A 164 17.38 -8.21 9.31
CA ILE A 164 15.94 -8.36 9.60
C ILE A 164 15.45 -9.71 9.11
N VAL A 165 14.69 -10.41 9.94
CA VAL A 165 14.00 -11.65 9.54
C VAL A 165 12.76 -11.30 8.73
N PHE A 166 12.70 -11.78 7.48
CA PHE A 166 11.52 -11.63 6.64
C PHE A 166 10.70 -12.91 6.58
N THR A 167 9.39 -12.80 6.81
CA THR A 167 8.45 -13.94 6.79
C THR A 167 7.33 -13.72 5.77
N PRO A 168 6.67 -14.77 5.25
CA PRO A 168 5.46 -14.60 4.45
C PRO A 168 4.33 -13.99 5.28
N THR A 169 3.40 -13.27 4.62
CA THR A 169 2.26 -12.61 5.29
C THR A 169 1.21 -13.60 5.79
N HIS A 170 1.12 -14.75 5.15
CA HIS A 170 0.22 -15.82 5.56
C HIS A 170 0.99 -17.15 5.50
N PRO A 171 0.82 -18.09 6.45
CA PRO A 171 1.50 -19.39 6.42
C PRO A 171 1.29 -20.16 5.12
N VAL A 172 0.10 -20.02 4.52
CA VAL A 172 -0.20 -20.57 3.19
C VAL A 172 0.76 -20.08 2.10
N LEU A 173 1.36 -18.91 2.26
CA LEU A 173 2.35 -18.36 1.34
C LEU A 173 3.78 -18.88 1.59
N GLU A 174 4.01 -19.73 2.59
CA GLU A 174 5.32 -20.35 2.87
C GLU A 174 5.70 -21.47 1.88
N SER A 175 4.72 -22.14 1.26
CA SER A 175 4.99 -23.22 0.30
C SER A 175 5.09 -22.70 -1.13
N GLU A 176 6.23 -22.90 -1.79
CA GLU A 176 6.48 -22.51 -3.20
C GLU A 176 5.55 -23.20 -4.23
N SER A 177 4.68 -24.12 -3.80
CA SER A 177 3.74 -24.82 -4.67
C SER A 177 2.31 -24.73 -4.12
N GLU A 178 1.40 -24.27 -4.99
CA GLU A 178 -0.07 -24.38 -4.86
C GLU A 178 -0.74 -23.51 -3.77
N TYR A 179 -0.37 -22.22 -3.69
CA TYR A 179 -1.07 -21.22 -2.86
C TYR A 179 -2.60 -21.35 -2.94
N THR A 180 -3.12 -21.47 -4.15
CA THR A 180 -4.56 -21.62 -4.41
C THR A 180 -5.16 -22.88 -3.80
N GLN A 181 -4.44 -24.01 -3.77
CA GLN A 181 -4.95 -25.23 -3.14
C GLN A 181 -4.90 -25.14 -1.61
N ALA A 182 -3.84 -24.56 -1.07
CA ALA A 182 -3.72 -24.35 0.37
C ALA A 182 -4.77 -23.35 0.89
N LEU A 183 -5.01 -22.23 0.19
CA LEU A 183 -6.07 -21.26 0.54
C LEU A 183 -7.45 -21.90 0.53
N ARG A 184 -7.75 -22.70 -0.50
CA ARG A 184 -9.02 -23.46 -0.57
C ARG A 184 -9.10 -24.53 0.52
N GLY A 185 -7.98 -25.17 0.86
CA GLY A 185 -7.88 -26.13 1.95
C GLY A 185 -8.23 -25.53 3.32
N GLU A 186 -7.95 -24.23 3.50
CA GLU A 186 -8.35 -23.46 4.68
C GLU A 186 -9.76 -22.84 4.59
N GLY A 187 -10.49 -23.08 3.50
CA GLY A 187 -11.84 -22.57 3.30
C GLY A 187 -11.89 -21.10 2.85
N ILE A 188 -10.78 -20.53 2.37
CA ILE A 188 -10.72 -19.19 1.80
C ILE A 188 -11.18 -19.25 0.34
N GLU A 189 -12.43 -18.86 0.11
CA GLU A 189 -13.04 -18.87 -1.23
C GLU A 189 -12.68 -17.60 -2.02
N PRO A 190 -12.35 -17.74 -3.33
CA PRO A 190 -12.03 -16.59 -4.15
C PRO A 190 -13.25 -15.84 -4.66
N ILE A 191 -13.04 -14.57 -4.98
CA ILE A 191 -13.89 -13.83 -5.90
C ILE A 191 -13.22 -13.71 -7.26
N LYS A 192 -13.95 -14.14 -8.29
CA LYS A 192 -13.53 -14.03 -9.69
C LYS A 192 -13.98 -12.70 -10.30
N LEU A 193 -13.04 -11.94 -10.85
CA LEU A 193 -13.30 -10.70 -11.57
C LEU A 193 -12.93 -10.87 -13.05
N SER A 194 -13.90 -10.62 -13.93
CA SER A 194 -13.67 -10.67 -15.38
C SER A 194 -12.81 -9.49 -15.85
N LEU A 195 -11.83 -9.77 -16.72
CA LEU A 195 -11.03 -8.77 -17.42
C LEU A 195 -11.71 -8.30 -18.73
N LEU A 196 -12.83 -8.93 -19.10
CA LEU A 196 -13.63 -8.60 -20.27
C LEU A 196 -14.77 -7.63 -19.92
N ALA A 197 -15.18 -6.84 -20.89
CA ALA A 197 -16.38 -6.02 -20.83
C ALA A 197 -17.64 -6.88 -21.02
N ARG A 198 -18.81 -6.26 -20.82
CA ARG A 198 -20.12 -6.95 -20.87
C ARG A 198 -20.44 -7.62 -22.21
N ASN A 199 -19.85 -7.12 -23.31
CA ASN A 199 -20.02 -7.70 -24.65
C ASN A 199 -19.11 -8.91 -24.89
N GLY A 200 -18.32 -9.34 -23.90
CA GLY A 200 -17.37 -10.44 -24.02
C GLY A 200 -16.04 -10.06 -24.67
N GLU A 201 -15.81 -8.79 -25.01
CA GLU A 201 -14.55 -8.29 -25.58
C GLU A 201 -13.74 -7.50 -24.56
N THR A 202 -12.47 -7.23 -24.85
CA THR A 202 -11.72 -6.25 -24.05
C THR A 202 -12.33 -4.86 -24.25
N GLY A 203 -12.33 -4.06 -23.18
CA GLY A 203 -12.78 -2.68 -23.28
C GLY A 203 -11.90 -1.89 -24.25
N THR A 204 -12.48 -1.05 -25.10
CA THR A 204 -11.71 -0.22 -26.05
C THR A 204 -10.96 0.92 -25.36
N ARG A 205 -11.56 1.47 -24.29
CA ARG A 205 -11.04 2.60 -23.50
C ARG A 205 -11.37 2.41 -22.02
N SER A 206 -11.41 1.17 -21.54
CA SER A 206 -11.79 0.75 -20.19
C SER A 206 -11.09 -0.54 -19.78
N GLY A 207 -11.11 -0.86 -18.49
CA GLY A 207 -10.42 -2.04 -17.95
C GLY A 207 -8.93 -1.96 -18.20
N LEU A 208 -8.35 -3.01 -18.77
CA LEU A 208 -6.92 -3.09 -19.08
C LEU A 208 -6.44 -2.10 -20.16
N ASN A 209 -7.35 -1.58 -20.98
CA ASN A 209 -7.07 -0.60 -22.03
C ASN A 209 -7.52 0.82 -21.67
N TRP A 210 -7.71 1.12 -20.38
CA TRP A 210 -8.19 2.44 -19.97
C TRP A 210 -7.27 3.60 -20.40
N GLY A 211 -5.95 3.36 -20.43
CA GLY A 211 -4.90 4.28 -20.89
C GLY A 211 -4.84 4.47 -22.41
N GLN A 212 -5.53 3.64 -23.20
CA GLN A 212 -5.57 3.72 -24.68
C GLN A 212 -6.44 4.88 -25.20
N ARG A 213 -6.62 5.94 -24.39
CA ARG A 213 -7.32 7.17 -24.73
C ARG A 213 -6.30 8.21 -25.15
N ASP A 214 -6.70 9.08 -26.07
CA ASP A 214 -5.86 10.18 -26.51
C ASP A 214 -5.43 11.04 -25.31
N GLY A 215 -4.11 11.27 -25.16
CA GLY A 215 -3.53 12.09 -24.09
C GLY A 215 -3.37 11.41 -22.72
N ARG A 216 -3.56 10.08 -22.62
CA ARG A 216 -3.24 9.32 -21.39
C ARG A 216 -1.96 8.51 -21.53
N GLU A 217 -1.37 8.17 -20.39
CA GLU A 217 -0.30 7.18 -20.35
C GLU A 217 -0.90 5.81 -20.75
N PRO A 218 -0.38 5.14 -21.80
CA PRO A 218 -1.01 3.96 -22.40
C PRO A 218 -1.11 2.71 -21.51
N ASN A 219 -0.26 2.59 -20.48
CA ASN A 219 -0.30 1.47 -19.53
C ASN A 219 -1.37 1.63 -18.46
N GLN A 220 -1.97 2.82 -18.27
CA GLN A 220 -3.00 3.00 -17.25
C GLN A 220 -4.14 1.98 -17.40
N ALA A 221 -4.45 1.26 -16.32
CA ALA A 221 -5.45 0.19 -16.34
C ALA A 221 -6.26 0.16 -15.04
N TYR A 222 -7.36 -0.58 -15.04
CA TYR A 222 -8.07 -0.94 -13.81
C TYR A 222 -8.73 -2.32 -13.97
N ILE A 223 -8.95 -3.02 -12.85
CA ILE A 223 -9.78 -4.22 -12.82
C ILE A 223 -11.22 -3.80 -12.51
N GLY A 224 -12.17 -4.22 -13.34
CA GLY A 224 -13.58 -3.88 -13.15
C GLY A 224 -14.15 -4.56 -11.91
N LEU A 225 -14.80 -3.79 -11.04
CA LEU A 225 -15.44 -4.28 -9.83
C LEU A 225 -16.97 -4.19 -9.96
N PRO A 226 -17.69 -5.33 -10.11
CA PRO A 226 -19.14 -5.35 -10.11
C PRO A 226 -19.74 -4.81 -8.80
N ALA A 227 -20.81 -4.03 -8.90
CA ALA A 227 -21.45 -3.42 -7.72
C ALA A 227 -22.01 -4.43 -6.70
N SER A 228 -22.33 -5.67 -7.12
CA SER A 228 -22.70 -6.73 -6.18
C SER A 228 -21.51 -7.15 -5.30
N ILE A 229 -20.31 -7.21 -5.88
CA ILE A 229 -19.07 -7.57 -5.18
C ILE A 229 -18.60 -6.38 -4.34
N ALA A 230 -18.62 -5.15 -4.85
CA ALA A 230 -18.28 -3.96 -4.06
C ALA A 230 -19.12 -3.88 -2.76
N ARG A 231 -20.41 -4.22 -2.83
CA ARG A 231 -21.33 -4.22 -1.68
C ARG A 231 -21.25 -5.48 -0.81
N SER A 232 -20.43 -6.47 -1.16
CA SER A 232 -20.29 -7.71 -0.38
C SER A 232 -19.44 -7.56 0.89
N GLY A 233 -18.65 -6.48 0.98
CA GLY A 233 -17.64 -6.31 2.04
C GLY A 233 -16.33 -7.06 1.78
N PHE A 234 -16.15 -7.67 0.61
CA PHE A 234 -14.93 -8.40 0.26
C PHE A 234 -13.72 -7.48 0.12
N PHE A 235 -13.83 -6.36 -0.60
CA PHE A 235 -12.75 -5.38 -0.74
C PHE A 235 -12.98 -4.18 0.19
N PRO A 236 -11.92 -3.54 0.70
CA PRO A 236 -12.07 -2.33 1.49
C PRO A 236 -12.49 -1.17 0.57
N LEU A 237 -13.52 -0.44 1.01
CA LEU A 237 -14.05 0.73 0.30
C LEU A 237 -13.51 2.04 0.90
N GLU A 238 -14.08 3.17 0.47
CA GLU A 238 -13.76 4.51 1.00
C GLU A 238 -12.30 4.91 0.75
N LYS A 239 -11.75 4.47 -0.38
CA LYS A 239 -10.36 4.70 -0.78
C LYS A 239 -9.32 4.17 0.20
N GLN A 240 -9.68 3.22 1.08
CA GLN A 240 -8.70 2.43 1.81
C GLN A 240 -7.81 1.67 0.83
N HIS A 241 -6.52 1.60 1.13
CA HIS A 241 -5.56 0.87 0.32
C HIS A 241 -5.44 -0.56 0.85
N PHE A 242 -5.07 -1.49 0.00
CA PHE A 242 -4.80 -2.87 0.41
C PHE A 242 -3.64 -3.42 -0.39
N SER A 243 -2.92 -4.35 0.23
CA SER A 243 -1.78 -5.04 -0.34
C SER A 243 -2.24 -6.28 -1.07
N VAL A 244 -1.59 -6.57 -2.20
CA VAL A 244 -1.87 -7.74 -3.02
C VAL A 244 -0.57 -8.41 -3.43
N VAL A 245 -0.41 -9.66 -3.01
CA VAL A 245 0.61 -10.57 -3.56
C VAL A 245 0.00 -11.32 -4.74
N THR A 246 0.72 -11.37 -5.85
CA THR A 246 0.27 -12.10 -7.04
C THR A 246 0.82 -13.52 -7.05
N ASP A 247 0.24 -14.39 -7.88
CA ASP A 247 0.72 -15.76 -8.09
C ASP A 247 2.16 -15.86 -8.61
N ASP A 248 2.71 -14.79 -9.17
CA ASP A 248 4.13 -14.66 -9.58
C ASP A 248 4.96 -13.79 -8.63
N ASN A 249 4.56 -13.71 -7.35
CA ASN A 249 5.26 -13.01 -6.27
C ASN A 249 5.49 -11.52 -6.52
N LYS A 250 4.59 -10.86 -7.26
CA LYS A 250 4.59 -9.40 -7.37
C LYS A 250 3.76 -8.81 -6.25
N GLN A 251 4.26 -7.71 -5.72
CA GLN A 251 3.57 -6.94 -4.70
C GLN A 251 2.92 -5.71 -5.33
N LEU A 252 1.64 -5.50 -5.07
CA LEU A 252 0.86 -4.35 -5.54
C LEU A 252 0.10 -3.71 -4.38
N ILE A 253 0.11 -2.38 -4.32
CA ILE A 253 -0.82 -1.63 -3.45
C ILE A 253 -1.99 -1.20 -4.32
N LEU A 254 -3.20 -1.63 -3.96
CA LEU A 254 -4.43 -1.35 -4.68
C LEU A 254 -5.41 -0.55 -3.84
N ARG A 255 -6.40 0.05 -4.49
CA ARG A 255 -7.60 0.60 -3.84
C ARG A 255 -8.83 0.44 -4.72
N VAL A 256 -10.00 0.46 -4.11
CA VAL A 256 -11.27 0.62 -4.83
C VAL A 256 -11.56 2.11 -5.02
N GLU A 257 -11.90 2.51 -6.24
CA GLU A 257 -12.22 3.89 -6.57
C GLU A 257 -13.14 4.06 -7.81
N GLN A 258 -13.22 5.30 -8.29
CA GLN A 258 -14.14 5.79 -9.32
C GLN A 258 -15.62 5.80 -8.90
N GLN A 259 -16.45 6.36 -9.77
CA GLN A 259 -17.89 6.46 -9.53
C GLN A 259 -18.50 5.08 -9.28
N ASN A 260 -19.17 4.94 -8.14
CA ASN A 260 -19.84 3.72 -7.66
C ASN A 260 -18.88 2.54 -7.39
N ASP A 261 -17.65 2.81 -6.97
CA ASP A 261 -16.69 1.77 -6.53
C ASP A 261 -16.46 0.69 -7.59
N LYS A 262 -16.41 1.12 -8.87
CA LYS A 262 -16.44 0.20 -10.02
C LYS A 262 -15.06 -0.24 -10.50
N ALA A 263 -13.98 0.27 -9.91
CA ALA A 263 -12.63 0.07 -10.39
C ALA A 263 -11.67 -0.21 -9.24
N ILE A 264 -10.83 -1.23 -9.41
CA ILE A 264 -9.65 -1.48 -8.58
C ILE A 264 -8.42 -0.98 -9.36
N THR A 265 -7.61 -0.15 -8.72
CA THR A 265 -6.49 0.59 -9.33
C THR A 265 -5.26 0.59 -8.42
N THR A 266 -4.11 0.97 -8.98
CA THR A 266 -2.93 1.34 -8.20
C THR A 266 -2.95 2.85 -7.91
N PRO A 267 -3.02 3.29 -6.64
CA PRO A 267 -3.36 4.68 -6.27
C PRO A 267 -2.29 5.71 -6.65
N MET A 268 -1.02 5.35 -6.49
CA MET A 268 0.11 6.27 -6.71
C MET A 268 0.50 6.38 -8.19
N ASN A 269 0.39 5.27 -8.92
CA ASN A 269 0.68 5.20 -10.35
C ASN A 269 -0.24 4.15 -11.00
N ASN A 270 -1.27 4.61 -11.71
CA ASN A 270 -2.26 3.72 -12.33
C ASN A 270 -1.73 2.87 -13.49
N SER A 271 -0.49 3.11 -13.93
CA SER A 271 0.19 2.35 -14.99
C SER A 271 0.72 1.01 -14.49
N LEU A 272 1.08 0.89 -13.21
CA LEU A 272 1.66 -0.32 -12.62
C LEU A 272 0.79 -1.56 -12.84
N LEU A 273 -0.53 -1.42 -12.65
CA LEU A 273 -1.47 -2.52 -12.84
C LEU A 273 -1.51 -2.97 -14.31
N GLY A 274 -1.42 -2.04 -15.26
CA GLY A 274 -1.45 -2.39 -16.68
C GLY A 274 -0.10 -2.89 -17.21
N GLU A 275 1.02 -2.42 -16.67
CA GLU A 275 2.34 -3.00 -16.92
C GLU A 275 2.38 -4.46 -16.44
N TYR A 276 1.86 -4.72 -15.23
CA TYR A 276 1.73 -6.07 -14.69
C TYR A 276 0.98 -7.01 -15.65
N PHE A 277 -0.26 -6.67 -16.04
CA PHE A 277 -1.03 -7.54 -16.93
C PHE A 277 -0.39 -7.69 -18.32
N ARG A 278 0.17 -6.63 -18.89
CA ARG A 278 0.84 -6.69 -20.20
C ARG A 278 2.04 -7.63 -20.18
N ASN A 279 2.88 -7.53 -19.15
CA ASN A 279 4.01 -8.41 -18.95
C ASN A 279 3.56 -9.88 -18.79
N ARG A 280 2.54 -10.13 -17.97
CA ARG A 280 1.99 -11.48 -17.74
C ARG A 280 1.46 -12.13 -19.02
N ILE A 281 0.75 -11.37 -19.85
CA ILE A 281 0.13 -11.84 -21.11
C ILE A 281 1.15 -11.92 -22.26
N GLY A 282 2.35 -11.36 -22.07
CA GLY A 282 3.41 -11.34 -23.10
C GLY A 282 3.16 -10.31 -24.20
N VAL A 283 2.54 -9.17 -23.86
CA VAL A 283 2.37 -8.03 -24.77
C VAL A 283 3.22 -6.84 -24.31
N ALA A 284 3.70 -6.02 -25.25
CA ALA A 284 4.56 -4.89 -24.93
C ALA A 284 3.85 -3.82 -24.08
N ASN A 285 4.60 -3.14 -23.22
CA ASN A 285 4.10 -1.97 -22.49
C ASN A 285 3.49 -0.94 -23.46
N GLY A 286 2.33 -0.43 -23.08
CA GLY A 286 1.52 0.52 -23.85
C GLY A 286 0.75 -0.08 -25.02
N ALA A 287 0.91 -1.37 -25.33
CA ALA A 287 0.10 -2.02 -26.35
C ALA A 287 -1.38 -2.14 -25.93
N TYR A 288 -2.25 -2.14 -26.92
CA TYR A 288 -3.65 -2.51 -26.74
C TYR A 288 -3.77 -4.01 -26.49
N ILE A 289 -4.52 -4.39 -25.45
CA ILE A 289 -4.79 -5.80 -25.11
C ILE A 289 -6.07 -6.23 -25.83
N TRP A 290 -5.94 -7.16 -26.76
CA TRP A 290 -7.06 -7.78 -27.45
C TRP A 290 -7.58 -8.96 -26.64
N ARG A 291 -8.85 -9.33 -26.83
CA ARG A 291 -9.39 -10.56 -26.26
C ARG A 291 -8.56 -11.79 -26.64
N ALA A 292 -8.09 -11.87 -27.89
CA ALA A 292 -7.23 -12.94 -28.36
C ALA A 292 -5.90 -13.05 -27.59
N ASP A 293 -5.41 -11.96 -26.98
CA ASP A 293 -4.21 -12.01 -26.14
C ASP A 293 -4.50 -12.71 -24.81
N LEU A 294 -5.65 -12.41 -24.18
CA LEU A 294 -6.13 -13.10 -22.97
C LEU A 294 -6.43 -14.58 -23.23
N GLU A 295 -7.08 -14.89 -24.36
CA GLU A 295 -7.37 -16.28 -24.75
C GLU A 295 -6.09 -17.06 -25.06
N ARG A 296 -5.10 -16.43 -25.71
CA ARG A 296 -3.78 -17.03 -25.96
C ARG A 296 -3.00 -17.26 -24.67
N TYR A 297 -3.11 -16.34 -23.71
CA TYR A 297 -2.55 -16.52 -22.37
C TYR A 297 -3.20 -17.70 -21.65
N GLY A 298 -4.51 -17.90 -21.86
CA GLY A 298 -5.28 -19.02 -21.32
C GLY A 298 -6.31 -18.61 -20.27
N ARG A 299 -6.46 -17.31 -19.99
CA ARG A 299 -7.34 -16.80 -18.93
C ARG A 299 -7.86 -15.39 -19.21
N THR A 300 -9.14 -15.17 -18.93
CA THR A 300 -9.86 -13.89 -19.17
C THR A 300 -10.40 -13.25 -17.88
N ASP A 301 -10.02 -13.79 -16.74
CA ASP A 301 -10.44 -13.34 -15.41
C ASP A 301 -9.28 -13.43 -14.42
N VAL A 302 -9.45 -12.87 -13.24
CA VAL A 302 -8.49 -12.95 -12.15
C VAL A 302 -9.24 -13.29 -10.86
N ASP A 303 -8.65 -14.15 -10.04
CA ASP A 303 -9.22 -14.53 -8.75
C ASP A 303 -8.54 -13.71 -7.64
N PHE A 304 -9.34 -13.22 -6.69
CA PHE A 304 -8.84 -12.60 -5.46
C PHE A 304 -9.24 -13.45 -4.26
N TYR A 305 -8.29 -13.64 -3.35
CA TYR A 305 -8.49 -14.29 -2.06
C TYR A 305 -8.22 -13.24 -0.97
N LYS A 306 -9.14 -13.12 0.00
CA LYS A 306 -8.96 -12.23 1.15
C LYS A 306 -8.20 -12.98 2.23
N LEU A 307 -6.96 -12.57 2.52
CA LEU A 307 -6.14 -13.18 3.58
C LEU A 307 -6.48 -12.55 4.93
N ASP A 308 -6.58 -11.22 4.96
CA ASP A 308 -7.11 -10.45 6.08
C ASP A 308 -7.76 -9.14 5.59
N ASP A 309 -7.96 -8.16 6.48
CA ASP A 309 -8.60 -6.90 6.12
C ASP A 309 -7.78 -5.98 5.21
N GLU A 310 -6.45 -6.10 5.19
CA GLU A 310 -5.53 -5.27 4.38
C GLU A 310 -4.68 -6.09 3.38
N HIS A 311 -4.66 -7.42 3.46
CA HIS A 311 -3.85 -8.30 2.60
C HIS A 311 -4.70 -9.26 1.77
N TYR A 312 -4.38 -9.34 0.49
CA TYR A 312 -5.05 -10.19 -0.49
C TYR A 312 -4.02 -10.96 -1.31
N TYR A 313 -4.44 -12.10 -1.83
CA TYR A 313 -3.73 -12.83 -2.86
C TYR A 313 -4.49 -12.72 -4.18
N MET A 314 -3.79 -12.45 -5.29
CA MET A 314 -4.37 -12.32 -6.62
C MET A 314 -3.79 -13.38 -7.56
N ASP A 315 -4.63 -14.30 -8.00
CA ASP A 315 -4.25 -15.40 -8.87
C ASP A 315 -4.66 -15.11 -10.31
N PHE A 316 -3.65 -14.94 -11.17
CA PHE A 316 -3.78 -14.84 -12.61
C PHE A 316 -3.07 -15.99 -13.35
N SER A 317 -2.71 -17.08 -12.67
CA SER A 317 -2.04 -18.26 -13.24
C SER A 317 -2.92 -19.03 -14.26
N VAL A 318 -2.30 -19.88 -15.07
CA VAL A 318 -2.93 -20.76 -16.08
C VAL A 318 -2.48 -22.21 -15.95
#